data_AF-A0A7K4JST2-F1
#
_entry.id   AF-A0A7K4JST2-F1
#
_cell.length_a   1.000
_cell.length_b   1.000
_cell.length_c   1.000
_cell.angle_alpha   90.00
_cell.angle_beta   90.00
_cell.angle_gamma   90.00
#
_symmetry.space_group_name_H-M   'P 1'
#
loop_
_entity.id
_entity.type
_entity.pdbx_description
1 polymer ?
#
loop_
_entity_poly.entity_id
_entity_poly.type
_entity_poly.pdbx_seq_one_letter_code
_entity_poly.pdbx_strand_id
1 'polypeptide(L)' 'APAAMAPLPNVFEQAKISHQLFHQNAPALVRQFNLKHDQARAIVAACPECHQLALPAIGTGANPRGLSNCEVWQMDVT' A
#
# COMPACT_ATOMS: atom_id res chain seq x y z
N ALA A 1 13.83 -33.86 23.83
CA ALA A 1 13.20 -32.57 24.21
C ALA A 1 12.42 -32.07 23.00
N PRO A 2 11.15 -31.68 23.10
CA PRO A 2 10.45 -31.13 21.95
C PRO A 2 11.00 -29.72 21.71
N ALA A 3 11.33 -29.42 20.45
CA ALA A 3 11.80 -28.11 20.03
C ALA A 3 10.72 -27.07 20.36
N ALA A 4 11.10 -26.02 21.10
CA ALA A 4 10.25 -24.86 21.30
C ALA A 4 9.99 -24.23 19.92
N MET A 5 8.79 -24.43 19.39
CA MET A 5 8.30 -23.65 18.25
C MET A 5 8.36 -22.19 18.69
N ALA A 6 9.30 -21.43 18.12
CA ALA A 6 9.28 -19.98 18.25
C ALA A 6 7.85 -19.51 17.90
N PRO A 7 7.24 -18.60 18.68
CA PRO A 7 5.98 -18.03 18.27
C PRO A 7 6.23 -17.43 16.89
N LEU A 8 5.47 -17.88 15.89
CA LEU A 8 5.48 -17.26 14.56
C LEU A 8 5.54 -15.73 14.77
N PRO A 9 6.45 -15.00 14.12
CA PRO A 9 6.46 -13.54 14.24
C PRO A 9 5.02 -13.09 14.02
N ASN A 10 4.50 -12.28 14.96
CA ASN A 10 3.13 -11.76 14.89
C ASN A 10 2.89 -11.33 13.44
N VAL A 11 1.79 -11.75 12.84
CA VAL A 11 1.47 -11.55 11.41
C VAL A 11 1.73 -10.10 10.95
N PHE A 12 1.56 -9.15 11.88
CA PHE A 12 1.93 -7.75 11.71
C PHE A 12 3.44 -7.49 11.49
N GLU A 13 4.33 -8.11 12.26
CA GLU A 13 5.79 -8.03 12.07
C GLU A 13 6.23 -8.73 10.79
N GLN A 14 5.63 -9.87 10.43
CA GLN A 14 5.90 -10.51 9.15
C GLN A 14 5.52 -9.60 7.96
N ALA A 15 4.38 -8.91 8.07
CA ALA A 15 3.95 -7.92 7.08
C ALA A 15 4.90 -6.72 6.98
N LYS A 16 5.48 -6.25 8.10
CA LYS A 16 6.50 -5.18 8.11
C LYS A 16 7.76 -5.62 7.36
N ILE A 17 8.27 -6.81 7.64
CA ILE A 17 9.45 -7.36 6.94
C ILE A 17 9.15 -7.51 5.45
N SER A 18 8.01 -8.09 5.11
CA SER A 18 7.61 -8.25 3.71
C SER A 18 7.45 -6.92 2.98
N HIS A 19 6.88 -5.90 3.64
CA HIS A 19 6.78 -4.56 3.08
C HIS A 19 8.17 -3.90 2.89
N GLN A 20 9.10 -4.07 3.83
CA GLN A 20 10.48 -3.58 3.68
C GLN A 20 11.23 -4.18 2.49
N LEU A 21 10.87 -5.41 2.09
CA LEU A 21 11.53 -6.10 0.96
C LEU A 21 10.86 -5.80 -0.39
N PHE A 22 9.54 -5.66 -0.41
CA PHE A 22 8.77 -5.62 -1.67
C PHE A 22 7.98 -4.32 -1.88
N HIS A 23 7.92 -3.43 -0.88
CA HIS A 23 7.17 -2.18 -0.90
C HIS A 23 5.71 -2.31 -1.36
N GLN A 24 5.11 -3.47 -1.10
CA GLN A 24 3.74 -3.78 -1.49
C GLN A 24 2.72 -2.89 -0.76
N ASN A 25 1.66 -2.50 -1.48
CA ASN A 25 0.67 -1.53 -1.00
C ASN A 25 -0.24 -2.08 0.10
N ALA A 26 -0.98 -1.19 0.78
CA ALA A 26 -1.84 -1.58 1.90
C ALA A 26 -2.91 -2.64 1.52
N PRO A 27 -3.61 -2.56 0.37
CA PRO A 27 -4.53 -3.62 -0.06
C PRO A 27 -3.86 -4.99 -0.24
N ALA A 28 -2.63 -5.05 -0.76
CA ALA A 28 -1.88 -6.29 -0.90
C ALA A 28 -1.56 -6.89 0.48
N LEU A 29 -1.10 -6.07 1.43
CA LEU A 29 -0.81 -6.50 2.80
C LEU A 29 -2.06 -7.03 3.52
N VAL A 30 -3.21 -6.37 3.35
CA VAL A 30 -4.50 -6.85 3.90
C VAL A 30 -4.81 -8.26 3.40
N ARG A 31 -4.68 -8.51 2.09
CA ARG A 31 -5.03 -9.81 1.48
C ARG A 31 -4.05 -10.90 1.85
N GLN A 32 -2.74 -10.61 1.86
CA GLN A 32 -1.69 -11.60 2.10
C GLN A 32 -1.56 -11.99 3.57
N PHE A 33 -1.72 -11.04 4.47
CA PHE A 33 -1.50 -11.22 5.91
C PHE A 33 -2.80 -11.17 6.72
N ASN A 34 -3.95 -11.06 6.06
CA ASN A 34 -5.26 -10.94 6.71
C ASN A 34 -5.30 -9.82 7.78
N LEU A 35 -4.59 -8.72 7.52
CA LEU A 35 -4.50 -7.56 8.41
C LEU A 35 -5.74 -6.68 8.27
N LYS A 36 -6.05 -5.92 9.33
CA LYS A 36 -7.01 -4.83 9.19
C LYS A 36 -6.41 -3.72 8.32
N HIS A 37 -7.28 -2.99 7.62
CA HIS A 37 -6.87 -1.97 6.67
C HIS A 37 -6.08 -0.82 7.32
N ASP A 38 -6.44 -0.44 8.55
CA ASP A 38 -5.73 0.57 9.36
C ASP A 38 -4.31 0.12 9.70
N GLN A 39 -4.13 -1.16 10.05
CA GLN A 39 -2.82 -1.75 10.34
C GLN A 39 -1.93 -1.74 9.09
N ALA A 40 -2.45 -2.17 7.94
CA ALA A 40 -1.70 -2.15 6.68
C ALA A 40 -1.34 -0.72 6.25
N ARG A 41 -2.24 0.25 6.47
CA ARG A 41 -1.96 1.66 6.19
C ARG A 41 -0.86 2.22 7.10
N ALA A 42 -0.83 1.83 8.37
CA ALA A 42 0.24 2.24 9.28
C ALA A 42 1.61 1.71 8.85
N ILE A 43 1.68 0.47 8.35
CA ILE A 43 2.94 -0.11 7.83
C ILE A 43 3.47 0.71 6.64
N VAL A 44 2.60 1.00 5.66
CA VAL A 44 2.99 1.78 4.47
C VAL A 44 3.35 3.22 4.84
N ALA A 45 2.60 3.85 5.76
CA ALA A 45 2.85 5.23 6.19
C ALA A 45 4.16 5.38 6.98
N ALA A 46 4.59 4.33 7.68
CA ALA A 46 5.86 4.31 8.40
C ALA A 46 7.08 4.08 7.49
N CYS A 47 6.89 3.71 6.23
CA CYS A 47 7.99 3.49 5.29
C CYS A 47 8.46 4.84 4.68
N PRO A 48 9.69 5.27 4.93
CA PRO A 48 10.20 6.56 4.44
C PRO A 48 10.31 6.58 2.91
N GLU A 49 10.71 5.47 2.29
CA GLU A 49 10.81 5.37 0.82
C GLU A 49 9.43 5.48 0.15
N CYS A 50 8.42 4.83 0.72
CA CYS A 50 7.05 4.96 0.22
C CYS A 50 6.45 6.35 0.52
N HIS A 51 6.88 7.02 1.60
CA HIS A 51 6.45 8.38 1.92
C HIS A 51 7.04 9.42 0.96
N GLN A 52 8.31 9.26 0.56
CA GLN A 52 8.93 10.13 -0.44
C GLN A 52 8.29 9.97 -1.82
N LEU A 53 7.87 8.75 -2.15
CA LEU A 53 7.17 8.45 -3.40
C LEU A 53 5.67 8.77 -3.35
N ALA A 54 5.12 9.10 -2.17
CA ALA A 54 3.76 9.56 -2.07
C ALA A 54 3.68 10.87 -2.85
N LEU A 55 3.09 10.81 -4.04
CA LEU A 55 2.87 11.98 -4.86
C LEU A 55 2.28 13.06 -3.95
N PRO A 56 2.84 14.29 -3.93
CA PRO A 56 2.17 15.40 -3.29
C PRO A 56 0.75 15.37 -3.82
N ALA A 57 -0.24 15.39 -2.93
CA ALA A 57 -1.65 15.36 -3.32
C ALA A 57 -1.82 16.40 -4.43
N ILE A 58 -1.93 15.93 -5.68
CA ILE A 58 -1.77 16.78 -6.85
C ILE A 58 -2.80 17.88 -6.69
N GLY A 59 -2.31 19.10 -6.46
CA GLY A 59 -3.14 20.24 -6.14
C GLY A 59 -4.08 20.48 -7.30
N THR A 60 -5.36 20.14 -7.11
CA THR A 60 -6.50 20.53 -7.97
C THR A 60 -6.17 20.69 -9.46
N GLY A 61 -5.44 19.75 -10.03
CA GLY A 61 -5.38 19.51 -11.47
C GLY A 61 -6.45 18.49 -11.77
N ALA A 62 -7.72 18.92 -11.72
CA ALA A 62 -8.82 18.02 -11.99
C ALA A 62 -8.72 17.58 -13.46
N ASN A 63 -8.39 16.31 -13.71
CA ASN A 63 -8.72 15.70 -14.99
C ASN A 63 -10.24 15.81 -15.15
N PRO A 64 -10.78 16.48 -16.18
CA PRO A 64 -12.21 16.53 -16.39
C PRO A 64 -12.75 15.10 -16.44
N ARG A 65 -13.56 14.74 -15.44
CA ARG A 65 -14.29 13.48 -15.48
C ARG A 65 -15.53 13.75 -16.31
N GLY A 66 -15.68 13.03 -17.41
CA GLY A 66 -16.97 12.96 -18.09
C GLY A 66 -18.05 12.51 -17.12
N LEU A 67 -19.29 12.98 -17.34
CA LEU A 67 -20.45 12.61 -16.53
C LEU A 67 -20.91 11.16 -16.83
N SER A 68 -20.50 10.62 -17.97
CA SER A 68 -20.82 9.30 -18.48
C SER A 68 -19.56 8.51 -18.90
N ASN A 69 -19.70 7.20 -19.02
CA ASN A 69 -18.60 6.32 -19.41
C ASN A 69 -18.04 6.74 -20.78
N CYS A 70 -16.72 6.79 -20.90
CA CYS A 70 -15.99 7.11 -22.14
C CYS A 70 -16.18 8.53 -22.69
N GLU A 71 -16.76 9.45 -21.91
CA GLU A 71 -17.00 10.83 -22.37
C GLU A 71 -15.73 11.69 -22.37
N VAL A 72 -14.80 11.43 -21.47
CA VAL A 72 -13.49 12.09 -21.47
C VAL A 72 -12.39 11.04 -21.39
N TRP A 73 -11.48 11.09 -22.36
CA TRP A 73 -10.26 10.30 -22.38
C TRP A 73 -9.08 11.27 -22.34
N GLN A 74 -8.22 11.12 -21.34
CA GLN A 74 -7.00 11.90 -21.25
C GLN A 74 -5.91 11.24 -22.09
N MET A 75 -5.29 12.02 -22.97
CA MET A 75 -4.18 11.61 -23.82
C MET A 75 -3.11 12.70 -23.70
N ASP A 76 -1.99 12.36 -23.06
CA ASP A 76 -0.81 13.23 -23.03
C ASP A 76 0.16 12.79 -24.14
N VAL A 77 0.77 13.77 -24.83
CA VAL A 77 1.81 13.53 -25.83
C VAL A 77 3.12 14.07 -25.26
N THR A 78 4.15 13.22 -25.24
CA THR A 78 5.53 13.57 -24.86
C THR A 78 6.30 14.14 -26.03
#